data_AF-A0A1R3UGY8-F1
#
_entry.id   AF-A0A1R3UGY8-F1
#
_cell.length_a   1.000
_cell.length_b   1.000
_cell.length_c   1.000
_cell.angle_alpha   90.00
_cell.angle_beta   90.00
_cell.angle_gamma   90.00
#
_symmetry.space_group_name_H-M   'P 1'
#
loop_
_entity.id
_entity.type
_entity.pdbx_description
1 polymer ?
#
loop_
_entity_poly.entity_id
_entity_poly.type
_entity_poly.pdbx_seq_one_letter_code
_entity_poly.pdbx_strand_id
1 'polypeptide(L)'
;MPASALSAPAEEEADPRHRRGRRHRLGCIVLICLCAVLAGARSLTAVGPWATNAPQHTLARLGARTTCPELGVRTAPSTATIRRVLTSLDPTALTRMTTTADLAVLISDGKSVRGSRTRDHQSVHPLAAMTPTGNVASQVRVANKTSEIGALQDVLDGLDIEGSVVSADALHTQTDTAQHLVSERKAHYVLTVKRNQPTLFNQVKVLPWAKAPTLFTETSRGHGRQERRTVKVLTAPRITFPHAAQVLRVHRWVKELATGRVRRTYAYVITSLPAERANVARLAGLVRDHWRIEALHHVRDVSFGEDASRVRTGHGPQNMAMLRNLVIPLLAELGHTSIPEAVRWMSYEAFNRPLDLLGLA
;
A
#
# COMPACT_ATOMS: atom_id res chain seq x y z
N MET A 1 -8.09 9.49 8.37
CA MET A 1 -7.98 10.61 7.41
C MET A 1 -8.53 11.85 8.06
N PRO A 2 -7.83 12.99 8.08
CA PRO A 2 -8.50 14.21 8.50
C PRO A 2 -9.48 14.61 7.38
N ALA A 3 -10.74 14.87 7.72
CA ALA A 3 -11.78 15.31 6.78
C ALA A 3 -11.38 16.56 5.96
N SER A 4 -10.30 17.25 6.35
CA SER A 4 -9.67 18.34 5.61
C SER A 4 -8.98 17.93 4.29
N ALA A 5 -8.70 16.64 4.08
CA ALA A 5 -8.00 16.14 2.86
C ALA A 5 -8.86 16.23 1.58
N LEU A 6 -10.19 16.37 1.72
CA LEU A 6 -11.14 16.61 0.63
C LEU A 6 -11.52 18.10 0.55
N SER A 7 -10.51 18.97 0.51
CA SER A 7 -10.73 20.41 0.33
C SER A 7 -11.25 20.72 -1.07
N ALA A 8 -12.10 21.74 -1.19
CA ALA A 8 -12.71 22.13 -2.47
C ALA A 8 -11.70 22.44 -3.60
N PRO A 9 -10.53 23.08 -3.34
CA PRO A 9 -9.54 23.34 -4.39
C PRO A 9 -8.91 22.05 -4.96
N ALA A 10 -8.54 21.11 -4.09
CA ALA A 10 -7.97 19.83 -4.51
C ALA A 10 -8.99 18.99 -5.29
N GLU A 11 -10.28 19.06 -4.92
CA GLU A 11 -11.35 18.42 -5.68
C GLU A 11 -11.49 18.99 -7.09
N GLU A 12 -11.37 20.31 -7.26
CA GLU A 12 -11.63 20.95 -8.55
C GLU A 12 -10.53 20.65 -9.59
N GLU A 13 -9.27 20.64 -9.15
CA GLU A 13 -8.11 20.26 -9.95
C GLU A 13 -8.16 18.77 -10.35
N ALA A 14 -8.57 17.91 -9.42
CA ALA A 14 -8.62 16.47 -9.62
C ALA A 14 -9.80 15.99 -10.47
N ASP A 15 -10.88 16.77 -10.59
CA ASP A 15 -12.14 16.29 -11.17
C ASP A 15 -12.04 16.07 -12.70
N PRO A 16 -12.07 14.82 -13.18
CA PRO A 16 -11.89 14.50 -14.60
C PRO A 16 -13.13 14.84 -15.43
N ARG A 17 -14.24 15.23 -14.81
CA ARG A 17 -15.51 15.50 -15.50
C ARG A 17 -15.50 16.89 -16.10
N HIS A 18 -16.08 17.02 -17.29
CA HIS A 18 -16.37 18.33 -17.88
C HIS A 18 -17.28 19.18 -16.97
N ARG A 19 -17.02 20.50 -16.89
CA ARG A 19 -17.77 21.44 -16.03
C ARG A 19 -19.28 21.30 -16.19
N ARG A 20 -19.75 21.25 -17.45
CA ARG A 20 -21.14 20.92 -17.79
C ARG A 20 -21.39 19.44 -17.46
N GLY A 21 -22.02 19.17 -16.32
CA GLY A 21 -22.35 17.81 -15.87
C GLY A 21 -21.84 17.45 -14.47
N ARG A 22 -21.05 18.31 -13.82
CA ARG A 22 -20.65 18.17 -12.40
C ARG A 22 -21.85 18.42 -11.49
N ARG A 23 -22.67 17.38 -11.26
CA ARG A 23 -23.83 17.45 -10.34
C ARG A 23 -23.46 17.15 -8.89
N HIS A 24 -22.53 16.21 -8.68
CA HIS A 24 -22.08 15.78 -7.36
C HIS A 24 -20.63 16.19 -7.15
N ARG A 25 -20.29 16.68 -5.96
CA ARG A 25 -18.90 16.95 -5.57
C ARG A 25 -18.03 15.70 -5.72
N LEU A 26 -16.75 15.88 -6.09
CA LEU A 26 -15.84 14.76 -6.27
C LEU A 26 -15.59 14.05 -4.93
N GLY A 27 -15.39 14.84 -3.86
CA GLY A 27 -15.19 14.32 -2.51
C GLY A 27 -16.34 13.43 -2.04
N CYS A 28 -17.59 13.84 -2.30
CA CYS A 28 -18.78 13.03 -2.02
C CYS A 28 -18.74 11.66 -2.71
N ILE A 29 -18.35 11.62 -3.99
CA ILE A 29 -18.25 10.35 -4.74
C ILE A 29 -17.15 9.47 -4.16
N VAL A 30 -15.98 10.03 -3.84
CA VAL A 30 -14.85 9.29 -3.26
C VAL A 30 -15.20 8.74 -1.87
N LEU A 31 -15.83 9.55 -1.01
CA LEU A 31 -16.29 9.12 0.31
C LEU A 31 -17.32 8.00 0.23
N ILE A 32 -18.29 8.09 -0.70
CA ILE A 32 -19.25 7.00 -0.95
C ILE A 32 -18.52 5.70 -1.32
N CYS A 33 -17.52 5.77 -2.18
CA CYS A 33 -16.71 4.60 -2.54
C CYS A 33 -15.96 4.05 -1.34
N LEU A 34 -15.32 4.90 -0.52
CA LEU A 34 -14.61 4.48 0.69
C LEU A 34 -15.55 3.81 1.69
N CYS A 35 -16.69 4.43 2.01
CA CYS A 35 -17.67 3.88 2.94
C CYS A 35 -18.25 2.54 2.44
N ALA A 36 -18.57 2.44 1.16
CA ALA A 36 -19.04 1.20 0.57
C ALA A 36 -17.98 0.09 0.66
N VAL A 37 -16.71 0.39 0.37
CA VAL A 37 -15.61 -0.58 0.44
C VAL A 37 -15.31 -0.99 1.89
N LEU A 38 -15.36 -0.06 2.85
CA LEU A 38 -15.30 -0.35 4.30
C LEU A 38 -16.41 -1.30 4.74
N ALA A 39 -17.61 -1.13 4.20
CA ALA A 39 -18.75 -2.03 4.41
C ALA A 39 -18.71 -3.32 3.57
N GLY A 40 -17.63 -3.57 2.82
CA GLY A 40 -17.38 -4.82 2.11
C GLY A 40 -17.68 -4.83 0.61
N ALA A 41 -17.96 -3.68 -0.02
CA ALA A 41 -18.15 -3.60 -1.47
C ALA A 41 -16.82 -3.93 -2.21
N ARG A 42 -16.84 -4.98 -3.04
CA ARG A 42 -15.64 -5.45 -3.77
C ARG A 42 -15.54 -4.95 -5.22
N SER A 43 -16.59 -4.29 -5.72
CA SER A 43 -16.72 -3.86 -7.11
C SER A 43 -17.53 -2.57 -7.24
N LEU A 44 -17.34 -1.86 -8.36
CA LEU A 44 -18.15 -0.69 -8.70
C LEU A 44 -19.65 -1.00 -8.82
N THR A 45 -20.01 -2.25 -9.13
CA THR A 45 -21.40 -2.71 -9.17
C THR A 45 -22.01 -2.91 -7.78
N ALA A 46 -21.19 -3.09 -6.74
CA ALA A 46 -21.64 -3.15 -5.35
C ALA A 46 -21.69 -1.74 -4.70
N VAL A 47 -20.78 -0.83 -5.09
CA VAL A 47 -20.78 0.55 -4.60
C VAL A 47 -22.06 1.31 -5.01
N GLY A 48 -22.55 1.09 -6.23
CA GLY A 48 -23.78 1.72 -6.73
C GLY A 48 -25.01 1.47 -5.86
N PRO A 49 -25.41 0.21 -5.63
CA PRO A 49 -26.50 -0.14 -4.71
C PRO A 49 -26.29 0.39 -3.29
N TRP A 50 -25.07 0.37 -2.76
CA TRP A 50 -24.79 0.99 -1.45
C TRP A 50 -25.13 2.50 -1.47
N ALA A 51 -24.71 3.22 -2.51
CA ALA A 51 -25.00 4.64 -2.66
C ALA A 51 -26.50 4.93 -2.80
N THR A 52 -27.22 4.12 -3.58
CA THR A 52 -28.68 4.26 -3.78
C THR A 52 -29.47 4.01 -2.49
N ASN A 53 -29.02 3.09 -1.64
CA ASN A 53 -29.72 2.74 -0.40
C ASN A 53 -29.25 3.56 0.81
N ALA A 54 -28.28 4.47 0.64
CA ALA A 54 -27.81 5.32 1.71
C ALA A 54 -28.94 6.23 2.24
N PRO A 55 -29.25 6.19 3.55
CA PRO A 55 -30.25 7.07 4.16
C PRO A 55 -29.91 8.55 4.01
N GLN A 56 -30.91 9.41 4.18
CA GLN A 56 -30.75 10.86 4.01
C GLN A 56 -29.72 11.48 4.97
N HIS A 57 -29.65 11.00 6.22
CA HIS A 57 -28.64 11.48 7.18
C HIS A 57 -27.22 11.12 6.74
N THR A 58 -27.02 9.90 6.25
CA THR A 58 -25.74 9.44 5.67
C THR A 58 -25.36 10.27 4.45
N LEU A 59 -26.31 10.52 3.53
CA LEU A 59 -26.09 11.37 2.37
C LEU A 59 -25.76 12.83 2.76
N ALA A 60 -26.32 13.33 3.86
CA ALA A 60 -26.00 14.64 4.38
C ALA A 60 -24.55 14.73 4.89
N ARG A 61 -24.14 13.77 5.72
CA ARG A 61 -22.76 13.65 6.24
C ARG A 61 -21.72 13.47 5.13
N LEU A 62 -22.10 12.79 4.04
CA LEU A 62 -21.26 12.61 2.85
C LEU A 62 -21.25 13.82 1.90
N GLY A 63 -22.00 14.89 2.21
CA GLY A 63 -22.07 16.08 1.38
C GLY A 63 -22.79 15.88 0.04
N ALA A 64 -23.73 14.94 -0.04
CA ALA A 64 -24.53 14.72 -1.24
C ALA A 64 -25.41 15.95 -1.54
N ARG A 65 -25.58 16.25 -2.82
CA ARG A 65 -26.38 17.40 -3.27
C ARG A 65 -27.83 17.31 -2.82
N THR A 66 -28.42 18.45 -2.47
CA THR A 66 -29.86 18.59 -2.29
C THR A 66 -30.54 18.78 -3.65
N THR A 67 -31.60 18.02 -3.92
CA THR A 67 -32.36 18.08 -5.19
C THR A 67 -33.77 18.61 -5.02
N CYS A 68 -34.35 18.49 -3.82
CA CYS A 68 -35.56 19.19 -3.42
C CYS A 68 -35.24 19.98 -2.14
N PRO A 69 -34.91 21.27 -2.25
CA PRO A 69 -34.58 22.11 -1.11
C PRO A 69 -35.70 22.19 -0.06
N GLU A 70 -36.96 22.19 -0.50
CA GLU A 70 -38.15 22.33 0.33
C GLU A 70 -38.30 21.17 1.31
N LEU A 71 -37.96 19.95 0.86
CA LEU A 71 -38.03 18.72 1.64
C LEU A 71 -36.65 18.27 2.16
N GLY A 72 -35.59 19.02 1.87
CA GLY A 72 -34.22 18.66 2.22
C GLY A 72 -33.70 17.37 1.57
N VAL A 73 -34.35 16.88 0.51
CA VAL A 73 -34.01 15.59 -0.11
C VAL A 73 -32.66 15.66 -0.80
N ARG A 74 -31.78 14.75 -0.42
CA ARG A 74 -30.46 14.56 -1.00
C ARG A 74 -30.46 13.37 -1.95
N THR A 75 -29.68 13.51 -3.02
CA THR A 75 -29.57 12.48 -4.06
C THR A 75 -28.13 12.01 -4.20
N ALA A 76 -27.95 10.69 -4.06
CA ALA A 76 -26.69 10.00 -4.29
C ALA A 76 -26.29 10.03 -5.78
N PRO A 77 -24.98 9.95 -6.10
CA PRO A 77 -24.53 9.70 -7.46
C PRO A 77 -24.98 8.30 -7.93
N SER A 78 -25.41 8.20 -9.19
CA SER A 78 -25.77 6.91 -9.78
C SER A 78 -24.56 5.99 -9.95
N THR A 79 -24.78 4.68 -10.05
CA THR A 79 -23.74 3.68 -10.38
C THR A 79 -22.93 4.05 -11.63
N ALA A 80 -23.59 4.60 -12.66
CA ALA A 80 -22.94 5.06 -13.88
C ALA A 80 -22.02 6.27 -13.62
N THR A 81 -22.45 7.20 -12.76
CA THR A 81 -21.65 8.35 -12.36
C THR A 81 -20.41 7.93 -11.57
N ILE A 82 -20.59 7.06 -10.58
CA ILE A 82 -19.49 6.51 -9.76
C ILE A 82 -18.47 5.80 -10.65
N ARG A 83 -18.95 4.91 -11.54
CA ARG A 83 -18.09 4.20 -12.47
C ARG A 83 -17.30 5.14 -13.35
N ARG A 84 -17.96 6.10 -14.02
CA ARG A 84 -17.31 7.05 -14.93
C ARG A 84 -16.23 7.86 -14.21
N VAL A 85 -16.52 8.34 -13.00
CA VAL A 85 -15.54 9.09 -12.21
C VAL A 85 -14.35 8.20 -11.84
N LEU A 86 -14.56 7.03 -11.24
CA LEU A 86 -13.45 6.18 -10.83
C LEU A 86 -12.64 5.60 -12.00
N THR A 87 -13.20 5.47 -13.20
CA THR A 87 -12.43 5.05 -14.37
C THR A 87 -11.62 6.17 -15.01
N SER A 88 -11.97 7.43 -14.75
CA SER A 88 -11.32 8.59 -15.37
C SER A 88 -10.49 9.42 -14.39
N LEU A 89 -10.70 9.27 -13.09
CA LEU A 89 -9.96 9.98 -12.05
C LEU A 89 -8.50 9.54 -12.09
N ASP A 90 -7.60 10.51 -12.17
CA ASP A 90 -6.17 10.29 -12.07
C ASP A 90 -5.83 9.65 -10.71
N PRO A 91 -5.16 8.47 -10.69
CA PRO A 91 -4.77 7.80 -9.45
C PRO A 91 -3.89 8.64 -8.53
N THR A 92 -3.01 9.47 -9.08
CA THR A 92 -2.14 10.33 -8.26
C THR A 92 -2.98 11.42 -7.58
N ALA A 93 -3.93 12.01 -8.29
CA ALA A 93 -4.91 12.93 -7.70
C ALA A 93 -5.75 12.26 -6.59
N LEU A 94 -6.25 11.05 -6.80
CA LEU A 94 -6.97 10.30 -5.75
C LEU A 94 -6.10 10.07 -4.51
N THR A 95 -4.82 9.75 -4.70
CA THR A 95 -3.87 9.55 -3.60
C THR A 95 -3.71 10.84 -2.78
N ARG A 96 -3.44 11.97 -3.45
CA ARG A 96 -3.30 13.29 -2.80
C ARG A 96 -4.54 13.70 -2.01
N MET A 97 -5.73 13.39 -2.52
CA MET A 97 -7.01 13.71 -1.88
C MET A 97 -7.29 12.89 -0.62
N THR A 98 -6.59 11.77 -0.41
CA THR A 98 -6.96 10.80 0.62
C THR A 98 -5.85 10.56 1.64
N THR A 99 -4.59 10.81 1.32
CA THR A 99 -3.48 10.43 2.21
C THR A 99 -2.84 11.59 2.95
N THR A 100 -2.46 11.33 4.19
CA THR A 100 -1.53 12.13 5.00
C THR A 100 -0.50 11.15 5.58
N ALA A 101 0.34 10.61 4.71
CA ALA A 101 1.32 9.59 5.07
C ALA A 101 2.52 10.20 5.79
N ASP A 102 2.93 9.61 6.91
CA ASP A 102 4.25 9.85 7.49
C ASP A 102 5.31 9.25 6.58
N LEU A 103 6.16 10.10 6.00
CA LEU A 103 7.14 9.70 4.99
C LEU A 103 8.45 9.21 5.61
N ALA A 104 8.58 9.11 6.95
CA ALA A 104 9.81 8.68 7.61
C ALA A 104 10.31 7.30 7.14
N VAL A 105 9.38 6.37 6.86
CA VAL A 105 9.66 5.08 6.25
C VAL A 105 8.67 4.84 5.12
N LEU A 106 9.21 4.59 3.93
CA LEU A 106 8.44 4.20 2.76
C LEU A 106 8.88 2.83 2.31
N ILE A 107 7.91 2.02 1.93
CA ILE A 107 8.11 0.69 1.40
C ILE A 107 7.48 0.68 0.01
N SER A 108 8.29 0.40 -1.00
CA SER A 108 7.84 0.29 -2.38
C SER A 108 7.65 -1.17 -2.76
N ASP A 109 6.46 -1.50 -3.25
CA ASP A 109 6.13 -2.82 -3.79
C ASP A 109 5.05 -2.75 -4.87
N GLY A 110 5.18 -3.60 -5.88
CA GLY A 110 4.29 -3.69 -7.02
C GLY A 110 3.32 -4.87 -6.89
N LYS A 111 2.04 -4.67 -7.20
CA LYS A 111 1.06 -5.78 -7.27
C LYS A 111 0.28 -5.79 -8.57
N SER A 112 0.43 -6.87 -9.32
CA SER A 112 -0.43 -7.11 -10.48
C SER A 112 -1.88 -7.34 -10.05
N VAL A 113 -2.79 -6.51 -10.54
CA VAL A 113 -4.24 -6.69 -10.38
C VAL A 113 -4.70 -7.68 -11.45
N ARG A 114 -4.57 -8.98 -11.18
CA ARG A 114 -4.65 -10.04 -12.22
C ARG A 114 -5.98 -10.05 -12.97
N GLY A 115 -7.09 -9.80 -12.28
CA GLY A 115 -8.44 -9.76 -12.88
C GLY A 115 -8.67 -8.65 -13.92
N SER A 116 -7.78 -7.64 -13.94
CA SER A 116 -7.82 -6.54 -14.92
C SER A 116 -7.31 -6.94 -16.31
N ARG A 117 -6.66 -8.10 -16.45
CA ARG A 117 -6.20 -8.62 -17.73
C ARG A 117 -7.38 -8.91 -18.67
N THR A 118 -7.24 -8.53 -19.93
CA THR A 118 -8.16 -8.89 -21.03
C THR A 118 -7.41 -9.74 -22.04
N ARG A 119 -8.08 -10.11 -23.15
CA ARG A 119 -7.40 -10.76 -24.28
C ARG A 119 -6.33 -9.83 -24.89
N ASP A 120 -6.63 -8.54 -24.95
CA ASP A 120 -5.87 -7.57 -25.73
C ASP A 120 -4.93 -6.71 -24.84
N HIS A 121 -5.07 -6.78 -23.52
CA HIS A 121 -4.26 -6.01 -22.56
C HIS A 121 -3.77 -6.85 -21.39
N GLN A 122 -2.50 -6.63 -21.02
CA GLN A 122 -1.88 -7.19 -19.82
C GLN A 122 -2.56 -6.67 -18.54
N SER A 123 -2.39 -7.40 -17.43
CA SER A 123 -2.87 -6.94 -16.13
C SER A 123 -2.23 -5.62 -15.74
N VAL A 124 -3.03 -4.72 -15.18
CA VAL A 124 -2.54 -3.50 -14.53
C VAL A 124 -1.62 -3.88 -13.37
N HIS A 125 -0.46 -3.23 -13.30
CA HIS A 125 0.53 -3.44 -12.25
C HIS A 125 0.87 -2.07 -11.63
N PRO A 126 0.16 -1.64 -10.57
CA PRO A 126 0.52 -0.45 -9.83
C PRO A 126 1.72 -0.73 -8.91
N LEU A 127 2.67 0.19 -8.90
CA LEU A 127 3.74 0.29 -7.91
C LEU A 127 3.34 1.37 -6.91
N ALA A 128 3.38 1.05 -5.62
CA ALA A 128 2.98 1.97 -4.56
C ALA A 128 4.11 2.16 -3.55
N ALA A 129 4.31 3.41 -3.12
CA ALA A 129 5.09 3.74 -1.94
C ALA A 129 4.13 3.86 -0.75
N MET A 130 4.33 3.00 0.24
CA MET A 130 3.45 2.91 1.41
C MET A 130 4.24 3.05 2.71
N THR A 131 3.58 3.57 3.74
CA THR A 131 4.09 3.53 5.11
C THR A 131 4.03 2.11 5.69
N PRO A 132 4.75 1.80 6.78
CA PRO A 132 4.65 0.51 7.47
C PRO A 132 3.25 0.09 7.92
N THR A 133 2.35 1.06 8.13
CA THR A 133 0.95 0.79 8.50
C THR A 133 0.07 0.46 7.29
N GLY A 134 0.59 0.61 6.07
CA GLY A 134 -0.12 0.34 4.81
C GLY A 134 -0.77 1.57 4.18
N ASN A 135 -0.65 2.77 4.79
CA ASN A 135 -1.11 4.00 4.16
C ASN A 135 -0.28 4.29 2.91
N VAL A 136 -0.93 4.56 1.79
CA VAL A 136 -0.27 4.84 0.51
C VAL A 136 0.12 6.31 0.45
N ALA A 137 1.41 6.59 0.29
CA ALA A 137 1.92 7.94 0.09
C ALA A 137 1.81 8.36 -1.40
N SER A 138 2.13 7.43 -2.29
CA SER A 138 2.09 7.63 -3.74
C SER A 138 1.88 6.30 -4.46
N GLN A 139 1.29 6.35 -5.65
CA GLN A 139 1.12 5.19 -6.50
C GLN A 139 1.17 5.58 -7.97
N VAL A 140 1.93 4.81 -8.75
CA VAL A 140 2.01 4.95 -10.20
C VAL A 140 1.69 3.63 -10.88
N ARG A 141 1.22 3.68 -12.12
CA ARG A 141 1.05 2.49 -12.94
C ARG A 141 2.35 2.20 -13.65
N VAL A 142 2.90 1.00 -13.48
CA VAL A 142 4.02 0.54 -14.32
C VAL A 142 3.47 0.39 -15.75
N ALA A 143 3.99 1.20 -16.67
CA ALA A 143 3.56 1.16 -18.06
C ALA A 143 4.06 -0.14 -18.74
N ASN A 144 3.35 -0.59 -19.77
CA ASN A 144 3.64 -1.87 -20.43
C ASN A 144 5.05 -1.97 -21.04
N LYS A 145 5.74 -0.84 -21.26
CA LYS A 145 7.09 -0.76 -21.86
C LYS A 145 8.18 -0.31 -20.87
N THR A 146 7.81 0.05 -19.65
CA THR A 146 8.75 0.51 -18.61
C THR A 146 9.02 -0.62 -17.62
N SER A 147 10.24 -0.68 -17.09
CA SER A 147 10.55 -1.57 -15.98
C SER A 147 9.98 -1.01 -14.68
N GLU A 148 9.73 -1.88 -13.70
CA GLU A 148 9.35 -1.48 -12.34
C GLU A 148 10.40 -0.55 -11.71
N ILE A 149 11.67 -0.69 -12.11
CA ILE A 149 12.81 0.11 -11.64
C ILE A 149 12.61 1.59 -11.97
N GLY A 150 12.20 1.92 -13.20
CA GLY A 150 11.90 3.31 -13.58
C GLY A 150 10.70 3.86 -12.83
N ALA A 151 9.66 3.03 -12.67
CA ALA A 151 8.46 3.43 -11.93
C ALA A 151 8.72 3.73 -10.44
N LEU A 152 9.80 3.18 -9.85
CA LEU A 152 10.20 3.52 -8.48
C LEU A 152 10.64 4.98 -8.36
N GLN A 153 11.28 5.55 -9.37
CA GLN A 153 11.63 6.97 -9.37
C GLN A 153 10.34 7.80 -9.47
N ASP A 154 9.48 7.49 -10.45
CA ASP A 154 8.20 8.17 -10.66
C ASP A 154 7.31 8.18 -9.40
N VAL A 155 7.25 7.07 -8.65
CA VAL A 155 6.42 7.00 -7.44
C VAL A 155 6.97 7.88 -6.31
N LEU A 156 8.28 8.13 -6.29
CA LEU A 156 8.95 8.91 -5.26
C LEU A 156 9.08 10.40 -5.62
N ASP A 157 9.11 10.78 -6.89
CA ASP A 157 9.38 12.16 -7.35
C ASP A 157 8.42 13.22 -6.78
N GLY A 158 7.17 12.85 -6.51
CA GLY A 158 6.18 13.74 -5.88
C GLY A 158 6.26 13.85 -4.36
N LEU A 159 7.23 13.18 -3.71
CA LEU A 159 7.35 13.09 -2.26
C LEU A 159 8.63 13.76 -1.76
N ASP A 160 8.52 14.55 -0.69
CA ASP A 160 9.68 14.99 0.08
C ASP A 160 10.14 13.84 0.99
N ILE A 161 11.25 13.21 0.60
CA ILE A 161 11.80 12.00 1.24
C ILE A 161 13.20 12.25 1.82
N GLU A 162 13.61 13.50 1.99
CA GLU A 162 14.90 13.83 2.60
C GLU A 162 14.97 13.24 4.02
N GLY A 163 15.98 12.40 4.28
CA GLY A 163 16.15 11.71 5.56
C GLY A 163 15.26 10.46 5.75
N SER A 164 14.32 10.19 4.85
CA SER A 164 13.45 8.99 4.91
C SER A 164 14.20 7.70 4.63
N VAL A 165 13.62 6.57 5.04
CA VAL A 165 14.10 5.24 4.67
C VAL A 165 13.18 4.62 3.63
N VAL A 166 13.70 4.35 2.44
CA VAL A 166 13.01 3.64 1.36
C VAL A 166 13.40 2.17 1.36
N SER A 167 12.46 1.29 1.68
CA SER A 167 12.63 -0.14 1.53
C SER A 167 12.02 -0.62 0.22
N ALA A 168 12.75 -1.45 -0.51
CA ALA A 168 12.25 -2.03 -1.75
C ALA A 168 12.74 -3.46 -1.95
N ASP A 169 12.06 -4.17 -2.85
CA ASP A 169 12.34 -5.55 -3.15
C ASP A 169 13.70 -5.72 -3.86
N ALA A 170 14.04 -6.96 -4.23
CA ALA A 170 15.33 -7.23 -4.83
C ALA A 170 15.48 -6.73 -6.27
N LEU A 171 14.39 -6.53 -7.01
CA LEU A 171 14.43 -5.99 -8.36
C LEU A 171 15.04 -4.58 -8.36
N HIS A 172 14.75 -3.81 -7.32
CA HIS A 172 15.22 -2.44 -7.08
C HIS A 172 16.63 -2.34 -6.49
N THR A 173 17.29 -3.46 -6.21
CA THR A 173 18.71 -3.49 -5.79
C THR A 173 19.61 -3.20 -6.99
N GLN A 174 19.61 -1.94 -7.45
CA GLN A 174 20.40 -1.42 -8.55
C GLN A 174 21.31 -0.29 -8.07
N THR A 175 22.46 -0.12 -8.73
CA THR A 175 23.40 0.96 -8.42
C THR A 175 22.76 2.33 -8.59
N ASP A 176 22.03 2.52 -9.68
CA ASP A 176 21.43 3.80 -10.04
C ASP A 176 20.30 4.17 -9.07
N THR A 177 19.51 3.18 -8.63
CA THR A 177 18.51 3.37 -7.57
C THR A 177 19.18 3.79 -6.26
N ALA A 178 20.28 3.15 -5.85
CA ALA A 178 21.00 3.51 -4.64
C ALA A 178 21.62 4.91 -4.72
N GLN A 179 22.20 5.26 -5.87
CA GLN A 179 22.77 6.58 -6.14
C GLN A 179 21.69 7.66 -6.09
N HIS A 180 20.57 7.46 -6.78
CA HIS A 180 19.45 8.40 -6.79
C HIS A 180 18.90 8.62 -5.38
N LEU A 181 18.62 7.55 -4.63
CA LEU A 181 18.07 7.66 -3.27
C LEU A 181 19.01 8.41 -2.32
N VAL A 182 20.30 8.10 -2.32
CA VAL A 182 21.24 8.66 -1.33
C VAL A 182 21.83 9.99 -1.78
N SER A 183 22.29 10.11 -3.02
CA SER A 183 23.01 11.29 -3.49
C SER A 183 22.08 12.40 -3.96
N GLU A 184 20.98 12.07 -4.66
CA GLU A 184 20.07 13.08 -5.22
C GLU A 184 18.93 13.40 -4.25
N ARG A 185 18.34 12.36 -3.63
CA ARG A 185 17.16 12.50 -2.76
C ARG A 185 17.50 12.58 -1.27
N LYS A 186 18.77 12.40 -0.89
CA LYS A 186 19.26 12.39 0.50
C LYS A 186 18.46 11.47 1.43
N ALA A 187 17.89 10.42 0.87
CA ALA A 187 17.19 9.36 1.58
C ALA A 187 18.16 8.22 1.90
N HIS A 188 17.69 7.23 2.65
CA HIS A 188 18.39 5.99 2.90
C HIS A 188 17.63 4.81 2.29
N TYR A 189 18.33 3.76 1.90
CA TYR A 189 17.69 2.56 1.37
C TYR A 189 17.81 1.35 2.31
N VAL A 190 16.85 0.43 2.20
CA VAL A 190 16.91 -0.95 2.72
C VAL A 190 16.47 -1.89 1.60
N LEU A 191 17.42 -2.57 0.97
CA LEU A 191 17.17 -3.32 -0.26
C LEU A 191 17.47 -4.80 -0.09
N THR A 192 16.60 -5.66 -0.60
CA THR A 192 16.79 -7.11 -0.53
C THR A 192 17.82 -7.57 -1.57
N VAL A 193 18.84 -8.31 -1.15
CA VAL A 193 19.86 -8.85 -2.06
C VAL A 193 19.48 -10.27 -2.48
N LYS A 194 19.17 -10.48 -3.75
CA LYS A 194 18.95 -11.80 -4.38
C LYS A 194 19.97 -12.05 -5.49
N ARG A 195 19.82 -13.18 -6.18
CA ARG A 195 20.74 -13.64 -7.23
C ARG A 195 20.68 -12.85 -8.54
N ASN A 196 19.74 -11.91 -8.68
CA ASN A 196 19.74 -10.94 -9.77
C ASN A 196 20.94 -9.96 -9.69
N GLN A 197 21.58 -9.85 -8.52
CA GLN A 197 22.86 -9.17 -8.33
C GLN A 197 23.93 -10.20 -7.89
N PRO A 198 24.44 -11.05 -8.80
CA PRO A 198 25.22 -12.23 -8.43
C PRO A 198 26.52 -11.88 -7.70
N THR A 199 27.23 -10.84 -8.14
CA THR A 199 28.48 -10.37 -7.49
C THR A 199 28.22 -9.90 -6.06
N LEU A 200 27.24 -9.02 -5.87
CA LEU A 200 26.85 -8.52 -4.54
C LEU A 200 26.36 -9.65 -3.64
N PHE A 201 25.52 -10.54 -4.16
CA PHE A 201 25.00 -11.68 -3.43
C PHE A 201 26.14 -12.58 -2.93
N ASN A 202 27.14 -12.86 -3.77
CA ASN A 202 28.29 -13.67 -3.40
C ASN A 202 29.16 -12.96 -2.33
N GLN A 203 29.43 -11.66 -2.49
CA GLN A 203 30.17 -10.86 -1.48
C GLN A 203 29.48 -10.91 -0.11
N VAL A 204 28.17 -10.69 -0.08
CA VAL A 204 27.37 -10.65 1.16
C VAL A 204 27.25 -12.05 1.79
N LYS A 205 27.10 -13.10 0.98
CA LYS A 205 26.93 -14.49 1.45
C LYS A 205 28.15 -14.99 2.22
N VAL A 206 29.36 -14.59 1.82
CA VAL A 206 30.63 -15.07 2.43
C VAL A 206 31.11 -14.24 3.62
N LEU A 207 30.38 -13.17 4.01
CA LEU A 207 30.70 -12.40 5.19
C LEU A 207 30.77 -13.29 6.45
N PRO A 208 31.57 -12.92 7.48
CA PRO A 208 31.82 -13.74 8.66
C PRO A 208 30.64 -13.74 9.65
N TRP A 209 29.48 -14.21 9.19
CA TRP A 209 28.21 -14.20 9.93
C TRP A 209 28.24 -15.00 11.25
N ALA A 210 29.17 -15.93 11.41
CA ALA A 210 29.39 -16.63 12.67
C ALA A 210 29.86 -15.68 13.78
N LYS A 211 30.68 -14.68 13.42
CA LYS A 211 31.22 -13.65 14.32
C LYS A 211 30.25 -12.48 14.54
N ALA A 212 29.24 -12.35 13.68
CA ALA A 212 28.22 -11.30 13.82
C ALA A 212 27.35 -11.56 15.06
N PRO A 213 27.15 -10.56 15.92
CA PRO A 213 26.33 -10.71 17.11
C PRO A 213 24.87 -11.01 16.71
N THR A 214 24.24 -11.93 17.44
CA THR A 214 22.82 -12.22 17.28
C THR A 214 22.03 -11.27 18.17
N LEU A 215 21.64 -10.12 17.61
CA LEU A 215 21.05 -9.04 18.42
C LEU A 215 19.52 -8.97 18.35
N PHE A 216 18.89 -9.71 17.45
CA PHE A 216 17.43 -9.79 17.37
C PHE A 216 16.96 -11.18 16.99
N THR A 217 16.06 -11.75 17.79
CA THR A 217 15.36 -13.00 17.48
C THR A 217 13.90 -12.88 17.88
N GLU A 218 13.02 -13.28 16.97
CA GLU A 218 11.60 -13.32 17.19
C GLU A 218 11.08 -14.72 16.90
N THR A 219 10.14 -15.19 17.71
CA THR A 219 9.46 -16.48 17.51
C THR A 219 7.97 -16.27 17.47
N SER A 220 7.31 -16.88 16.49
CA SER A 220 5.85 -16.89 16.35
C SER A 220 5.35 -18.31 16.17
N ARG A 221 4.14 -18.59 16.65
CA ARG A 221 3.43 -19.86 16.42
C ARG A 221 2.02 -19.55 15.93
N GLY A 222 1.64 -20.11 14.79
CA GLY A 222 0.34 -19.84 14.17
C GLY A 222 0.17 -20.61 12.86
N HIS A 223 -1.07 -20.78 12.41
CA HIS A 223 -1.43 -21.48 11.17
C HIS A 223 -0.72 -22.84 10.99
N GLY A 224 -0.62 -23.63 12.08
CA GLY A 224 0.03 -24.95 12.06
C GLY A 224 1.55 -24.92 11.92
N ARG A 225 2.21 -23.77 12.12
CA ARG A 225 3.66 -23.60 12.00
C ARG A 225 4.24 -22.88 13.21
N GLN A 226 5.49 -23.23 13.54
CA GLN A 226 6.35 -22.46 14.42
C GLN A 226 7.44 -21.82 13.56
N GLU A 227 7.63 -20.52 13.70
CA GLU A 227 8.61 -19.76 12.96
C GLU A 227 9.51 -19.00 13.91
N ARG A 228 10.82 -19.02 13.63
CA ARG A 228 11.83 -18.23 14.31
C ARG A 228 12.61 -17.43 13.27
N ARG A 229 12.66 -16.12 13.45
CA ARG A 229 13.48 -15.21 12.63
C ARG A 229 14.60 -14.67 13.48
N THR A 230 15.82 -14.78 12.97
CA THR A 230 17.02 -14.24 13.62
C THR A 230 17.70 -13.28 12.65
N VAL A 231 17.93 -12.04 13.10
CA VAL A 231 18.60 -11.01 12.31
C VAL A 231 20.01 -10.81 12.86
N LYS A 232 20.98 -10.87 11.95
CA LYS A 232 22.39 -10.51 12.21
C LYS A 232 22.76 -9.35 11.32
N VAL A 233 23.59 -8.45 11.82
CA VAL A 233 24.04 -7.27 11.10
C VAL A 233 25.56 -7.16 11.20
N LEU A 234 26.18 -6.78 10.10
CA LEU A 234 27.59 -6.46 9.99
C LEU A 234 27.73 -5.09 9.31
N THR A 235 28.77 -4.35 9.68
CA THR A 235 29.20 -3.19 8.89
C THR A 235 29.75 -3.69 7.55
N ALA A 236 29.63 -2.86 6.51
CA ALA A 236 29.86 -3.26 5.13
C ALA A 236 31.05 -2.56 4.44
N PRO A 237 32.19 -2.28 5.10
CA PRO A 237 33.24 -1.43 4.51
C PRO A 237 33.90 -2.01 3.25
N ARG A 238 33.72 -3.31 2.99
CA ARG A 238 34.28 -4.02 1.82
C ARG A 238 33.23 -4.32 0.73
N ILE A 239 31.99 -3.88 0.90
CA ILE A 239 30.93 -4.08 -0.08
C ILE A 239 30.94 -2.90 -1.05
N THR A 240 31.06 -3.17 -2.34
CA THR A 240 31.23 -2.15 -3.38
C THR A 240 29.92 -1.55 -3.87
N PHE A 241 28.78 -1.99 -3.33
CA PHE A 241 27.49 -1.43 -3.69
C PHE A 241 27.38 0.02 -3.19
N PRO A 242 26.85 0.97 -3.98
CA PRO A 242 26.89 2.39 -3.67
C PRO A 242 26.32 2.71 -2.28
N HIS A 243 27.09 3.47 -1.49
CA HIS A 243 26.71 3.92 -0.15
C HIS A 243 26.41 2.81 0.88
N ALA A 244 26.78 1.56 0.61
CA ALA A 244 26.55 0.46 1.53
C ALA A 244 27.28 0.66 2.87
N ALA A 245 26.51 0.80 3.95
CA ALA A 245 27.04 1.01 5.29
C ALA A 245 26.92 -0.25 6.16
N GLN A 246 25.79 -0.96 6.05
CA GLN A 246 25.54 -2.20 6.77
C GLN A 246 24.88 -3.26 5.89
N VAL A 247 25.10 -4.52 6.24
CA VAL A 247 24.47 -5.68 5.62
C VAL A 247 23.83 -6.55 6.69
N LEU A 248 22.62 -7.03 6.43
CA LEU A 248 21.88 -7.90 7.29
C LEU A 248 21.76 -9.30 6.69
N ARG A 249 21.77 -10.31 7.56
CA ARG A 249 21.34 -11.67 7.25
C ARG A 249 20.16 -12.03 8.13
N VAL A 250 19.02 -12.27 7.49
CA VAL A 250 17.84 -12.80 8.16
C VAL A 250 17.77 -14.30 7.97
N HIS A 251 17.94 -15.03 9.06
CA HIS A 251 17.76 -16.47 9.10
C HIS A 251 16.33 -16.78 9.54
N ARG A 252 15.57 -17.43 8.66
CA ARG A 252 14.22 -17.90 8.93
C ARG A 252 14.25 -19.41 9.13
N TRP A 253 13.82 -19.85 10.29
CA TRP A 253 13.62 -21.25 10.63
C TRP A 253 12.10 -21.48 10.77
N VAL A 254 11.56 -22.42 10.01
CA VAL A 254 10.13 -22.78 10.06
C VAL A 254 10.00 -24.26 10.33
N LYS A 255 9.21 -24.62 11.34
CA LYS A 255 8.79 -25.98 11.64
C LYS A 255 7.28 -26.12 11.41
N GLU A 256 6.90 -27.03 10.53
CA GLU A 256 5.50 -27.46 10.40
C GLU A 256 5.14 -28.33 11.60
N LEU A 257 4.06 -27.98 12.32
CA LEU A 257 3.69 -28.66 13.56
C LEU A 257 3.11 -30.05 13.31
N ALA A 258 2.37 -30.22 12.22
CA ALA A 258 1.73 -31.50 11.87
C ALA A 258 2.75 -32.56 11.43
N THR A 259 3.72 -32.18 10.62
CA THR A 259 4.70 -33.10 10.01
C THR A 259 6.05 -33.12 10.73
N GLY A 260 6.31 -32.12 11.58
CA GLY A 260 7.62 -31.89 12.19
C GLY A 260 8.68 -31.37 11.21
N ARG A 261 8.35 -31.20 9.92
CA ARG A 261 9.30 -30.83 8.87
C ARG A 261 9.89 -29.45 9.11
N VAL A 262 11.21 -29.34 8.98
CA VAL A 262 11.95 -28.09 9.22
C VAL A 262 12.49 -27.54 7.90
N ARG A 263 12.29 -26.24 7.69
CA ARG A 263 12.89 -25.47 6.59
C ARG A 263 13.73 -24.32 7.16
N ARG A 264 14.91 -24.11 6.58
CA ARG A 264 15.80 -22.99 6.90
C ARG A 264 16.04 -22.18 5.65
N THR A 265 15.84 -20.88 5.70
CA THR A 265 16.14 -19.96 4.60
C THR A 265 16.92 -18.75 5.10
N TYR A 266 17.78 -18.24 4.24
CA TYR A 266 18.53 -17.02 4.49
C TYR A 266 18.11 -15.96 3.47
N ALA A 267 17.79 -14.78 3.95
CA ALA A 267 17.64 -13.59 3.14
C ALA A 267 18.77 -12.60 3.51
N TYR A 268 19.25 -11.88 2.51
CA TYR A 268 20.26 -10.84 2.69
C TYR A 268 19.65 -9.49 2.37
N VAL A 269 20.02 -8.47 3.14
CA VAL A 269 19.54 -7.10 2.97
C VAL A 269 20.74 -6.18 3.08
N ILE A 270 20.78 -5.14 2.26
CA ILE A 270 21.82 -4.10 2.28
C ILE A 270 21.19 -2.75 2.58
N THR A 271 21.89 -1.90 3.31
CA THR A 271 21.40 -0.57 3.67
C THR A 271 22.50 0.48 3.64
N SER A 272 22.12 1.70 3.28
CA SER A 272 22.95 2.89 3.43
C SER A 272 22.89 3.50 4.84
N LEU A 273 22.04 3.00 5.72
CA LEU A 273 22.00 3.46 7.11
C LEU A 273 23.27 3.03 7.83
N PRO A 274 24.02 3.97 8.43
CA PRO A 274 25.20 3.65 9.22
C PRO A 274 24.81 3.20 10.64
N ALA A 275 25.73 2.53 11.33
CA ALA A 275 25.46 1.87 12.61
C ALA A 275 25.04 2.84 13.71
N GLU A 276 25.49 4.10 13.62
CA GLU A 276 25.15 5.19 14.53
C GLU A 276 23.69 5.65 14.37
N ARG A 277 23.12 5.49 13.16
CA ARG A 277 21.72 5.85 12.87
C ARG A 277 20.77 4.66 13.00
N ALA A 278 21.25 3.43 12.78
CA ALA A 278 20.38 2.25 12.83
C ALA A 278 21.06 1.04 13.49
N ASN A 279 20.69 0.80 14.74
CA ASN A 279 21.04 -0.44 15.43
C ASN A 279 20.26 -1.64 14.85
N VAL A 280 20.62 -2.85 15.30
CA VAL A 280 20.02 -4.09 14.78
C VAL A 280 18.51 -4.18 15.02
N ALA A 281 18.01 -3.66 16.14
CA ALA A 281 16.58 -3.67 16.43
C ALA A 281 15.80 -2.80 15.43
N ARG A 282 16.29 -1.59 15.15
CA ARG A 282 15.69 -0.69 14.13
C ARG A 282 15.70 -1.34 12.74
N LEU A 283 16.84 -1.90 12.33
CA LEU A 283 16.97 -2.55 11.03
C LEU A 283 16.08 -3.81 10.92
N ALA A 284 15.96 -4.59 11.98
CA ALA A 284 15.04 -5.74 12.02
C ALA A 284 13.57 -5.30 11.89
N GLY A 285 13.20 -4.18 12.52
CA GLY A 285 11.89 -3.54 12.34
C GLY A 285 11.63 -3.17 10.88
N LEU A 286 12.55 -2.45 10.24
CA LEU A 286 12.43 -2.03 8.84
C LEU A 286 12.25 -3.23 7.88
N VAL A 287 13.03 -4.29 8.06
CA VAL A 287 12.92 -5.51 7.23
C VAL A 287 11.59 -6.23 7.49
N ARG A 288 11.14 -6.27 8.75
CA ARG A 288 9.83 -6.85 9.09
C ARG A 288 8.71 -6.06 8.42
N ASP A 289 8.76 -4.74 8.49
CA ASP A 289 7.74 -3.86 7.92
C ASP A 289 7.68 -4.01 6.40
N HIS A 290 8.81 -4.12 5.71
CA HIS A 290 8.84 -4.45 4.28
C HIS A 290 8.02 -5.71 3.95
N TRP A 291 8.20 -6.80 4.72
CA TRP A 291 7.45 -8.04 4.50
C TRP A 291 5.97 -7.96 4.89
N ARG A 292 5.56 -6.98 5.69
CA ARG A 292 4.12 -6.78 5.98
C ARG A 292 3.34 -6.39 4.73
N ILE A 293 3.98 -5.83 3.71
CA ILE A 293 3.31 -5.54 2.43
C ILE A 293 2.84 -6.81 1.73
N GLU A 294 3.61 -7.91 1.77
CA GLU A 294 3.13 -9.20 1.22
C GLU A 294 1.85 -9.67 1.94
N ALA A 295 1.74 -9.41 3.25
CA ALA A 295 0.52 -9.70 4.00
C ALA A 295 -0.65 -8.80 3.58
N LEU A 296 -0.41 -7.51 3.31
CA LEU A 296 -1.42 -6.60 2.75
C LEU A 296 -1.92 -7.09 1.38
N HIS A 297 -1.02 -7.59 0.52
CA HIS A 297 -1.38 -8.18 -0.77
C HIS A 297 -2.32 -9.38 -0.61
N HIS A 298 -2.05 -10.25 0.38
CA HIS A 298 -2.94 -11.36 0.68
C HIS A 298 -4.31 -10.89 1.19
N VAL A 299 -4.35 -9.88 2.07
CA VAL A 299 -5.61 -9.31 2.57
C VAL A 299 -6.45 -8.73 1.43
N ARG A 300 -5.84 -8.01 0.48
CA ARG A 300 -6.52 -7.50 -0.72
C ARG A 300 -7.16 -8.61 -1.55
N ASP A 301 -6.46 -9.72 -1.72
CA ASP A 301 -6.96 -10.85 -2.50
C ASP A 301 -8.10 -11.58 -1.77
N VAL A 302 -7.87 -11.98 -0.52
CA VAL A 302 -8.80 -12.85 0.21
C VAL A 302 -9.99 -12.09 0.77
N SER A 303 -9.78 -10.89 1.31
CA SER A 303 -10.85 -10.11 1.96
C SER A 303 -11.63 -9.26 0.96
N PHE A 304 -10.95 -8.75 -0.07
CA PHE A 304 -11.54 -7.82 -1.05
C PHE A 304 -11.67 -8.39 -2.47
N GLY A 305 -11.25 -9.64 -2.70
CA GLY A 305 -11.43 -10.32 -3.98
C GLY A 305 -10.70 -9.65 -5.14
N GLU A 306 -9.55 -9.02 -4.87
CA GLU A 306 -8.86 -8.18 -5.86
C GLU A 306 -8.44 -8.95 -7.11
N ASP A 307 -7.81 -10.12 -6.96
CA ASP A 307 -7.42 -10.98 -8.08
C ASP A 307 -8.62 -11.44 -8.93
N ALA A 308 -9.81 -11.57 -8.32
CA ALA A 308 -11.05 -11.93 -8.99
C ALA A 308 -11.81 -10.72 -9.59
N SER A 309 -11.34 -9.50 -9.33
CA SER A 309 -12.03 -8.27 -9.74
C SER A 309 -12.03 -8.09 -11.25
N ARG A 310 -13.21 -7.90 -11.85
CA ARG A 310 -13.37 -7.68 -13.30
C ARG A 310 -13.44 -6.20 -13.70
N VAL A 311 -13.02 -5.29 -12.82
CA VAL A 311 -12.85 -3.87 -13.19
C VAL A 311 -11.62 -3.79 -14.10
N ARG A 312 -11.82 -3.30 -15.34
CA ARG A 312 -10.83 -3.37 -16.44
C ARG A 312 -10.66 -2.06 -17.22
N THR A 313 -11.52 -1.08 -16.98
CA THR A 313 -11.63 0.12 -17.81
C THR A 313 -10.86 1.29 -17.19
N GLY A 314 -10.07 1.99 -18.00
CA GLY A 314 -9.35 3.20 -17.60
C GLY A 314 -8.50 3.02 -16.34
N HIS A 315 -8.58 3.98 -15.42
CA HIS A 315 -7.94 3.96 -14.11
C HIS A 315 -8.69 3.11 -13.06
N GLY A 316 -9.84 2.54 -13.41
CA GLY A 316 -10.69 1.80 -12.48
C GLY A 316 -9.98 0.68 -11.68
N PRO A 317 -9.14 -0.17 -12.31
CA PRO A 317 -8.41 -1.21 -11.58
C PRO A 317 -7.46 -0.63 -10.52
N GLN A 318 -6.75 0.44 -10.87
CA GLN A 318 -5.78 1.10 -9.99
C GLN A 318 -6.48 1.88 -8.87
N ASN A 319 -7.54 2.62 -9.19
CA ASN A 319 -8.31 3.34 -8.19
C ASN A 319 -9.01 2.40 -7.20
N MET A 320 -9.50 1.23 -7.65
CA MET A 320 -10.00 0.21 -6.73
C MET A 320 -8.90 -0.39 -5.85
N ALA A 321 -7.69 -0.60 -6.38
CA ALA A 321 -6.55 -1.04 -5.58
C ALA A 321 -6.17 0.02 -4.53
N MET A 322 -6.16 1.30 -4.90
CA MET A 322 -5.95 2.42 -3.98
C MET A 322 -7.01 2.43 -2.86
N LEU A 323 -8.31 2.39 -3.20
CA LEU A 323 -9.38 2.35 -2.21
C LEU A 323 -9.21 1.20 -1.21
N ARG A 324 -8.82 0.00 -1.69
CA ARG A 324 -8.52 -1.14 -0.82
C ARG A 324 -7.33 -0.86 0.11
N ASN A 325 -6.25 -0.29 -0.41
CA ASN A 325 -5.10 0.08 0.40
C ASN A 325 -5.43 1.16 1.45
N LEU A 326 -6.39 2.05 1.17
CA LEU A 326 -6.84 3.05 2.13
C LEU A 326 -7.71 2.46 3.24
N VAL A 327 -8.59 1.51 2.93
CA VAL A 327 -9.49 0.95 3.95
C VAL A 327 -8.81 -0.07 4.86
N ILE A 328 -7.78 -0.79 4.39
CA ILE A 328 -7.15 -1.86 5.17
C ILE A 328 -6.51 -1.33 6.47
N PRO A 329 -5.68 -0.26 6.45
CA PRO A 329 -5.14 0.34 7.67
C PRO A 329 -6.24 0.82 8.62
N LEU A 330 -7.28 1.48 8.09
CA LEU A 330 -8.41 1.98 8.89
C LEU A 330 -9.17 0.83 9.59
N LEU A 331 -9.35 -0.31 8.91
CA LEU A 331 -9.97 -1.50 9.50
C LEU A 331 -9.05 -2.17 10.53
N ALA A 332 -7.74 -2.10 10.34
CA ALA A 332 -6.77 -2.65 11.29
C ALA A 332 -6.75 -1.85 12.61
N GLU A 333 -7.01 -0.54 12.57
CA GLU A 333 -7.09 0.33 13.75
C GLU A 333 -8.25 -0.03 14.69
N LEU A 334 -9.28 -0.73 14.20
CA LEU A 334 -10.44 -1.16 15.01
C LEU A 334 -10.12 -2.29 16.00
N GLY A 335 -8.96 -2.94 15.87
CA GLY A 335 -8.51 -3.97 16.82
C GLY A 335 -9.25 -5.31 16.76
N HIS A 336 -10.04 -5.59 15.71
CA HIS A 336 -10.63 -6.91 15.49
C HIS A 336 -9.58 -7.99 15.22
N THR A 337 -9.94 -9.27 15.40
CA THR A 337 -8.98 -10.38 15.24
C THR A 337 -8.51 -10.58 13.80
N SER A 338 -9.31 -10.11 12.83
CA SER A 338 -8.97 -10.18 11.41
C SER A 338 -9.69 -9.10 10.59
N ILE A 339 -9.14 -8.76 9.42
CA ILE A 339 -9.77 -7.81 8.49
C ILE A 339 -11.15 -8.30 8.01
N PRO A 340 -11.38 -9.58 7.66
CA PRO A 340 -12.73 -10.06 7.35
C PRO A 340 -13.74 -9.87 8.48
N GLU A 341 -13.33 -10.03 9.74
CA GLU A 341 -14.18 -9.75 10.89
C GLU A 341 -14.50 -8.24 11.00
N ALA A 342 -13.50 -7.38 10.84
CA ALA A 342 -13.69 -5.93 10.84
C ALA A 342 -14.66 -5.47 9.73
N VAL A 343 -14.52 -6.00 8.51
CA VAL A 343 -15.45 -5.73 7.40
C VAL A 343 -16.87 -6.20 7.75
N ARG A 344 -17.01 -7.38 8.37
CA ARG A 344 -18.32 -7.88 8.80
C ARG A 344 -18.94 -6.95 9.85
N TRP A 345 -18.15 -6.53 10.84
CA TRP A 345 -18.58 -5.58 11.84
C TRP A 345 -19.01 -4.26 11.20
N MET A 346 -18.25 -3.71 10.26
CA MET A 346 -18.65 -2.52 9.50
C MET A 346 -19.99 -2.69 8.79
N SER A 347 -20.25 -3.87 8.21
CA SER A 347 -21.46 -4.13 7.43
C SER A 347 -22.76 -4.13 8.25
N TYR A 348 -22.71 -4.37 9.57
CA TYR A 348 -23.91 -4.36 10.42
C TYR A 348 -24.56 -2.98 10.55
N GLU A 349 -23.76 -1.92 10.45
CA GLU A 349 -24.23 -0.52 10.41
C GLU A 349 -23.52 0.21 9.27
N ALA A 350 -23.69 -0.33 8.06
CA ALA A 350 -22.96 0.06 6.85
C ALA A 350 -23.09 1.55 6.47
N PHE A 351 -24.03 2.28 7.07
CA PHE A 351 -24.31 3.69 6.79
C PHE A 351 -23.93 4.66 7.93
N ASN A 352 -23.40 4.14 9.04
CA ASN A 352 -22.94 4.93 10.18
C ASN A 352 -21.46 4.65 10.48
N ARG A 353 -21.09 3.40 10.78
CA ARG A 353 -19.72 3.03 11.21
C ARG A 353 -18.62 3.47 10.25
N PRO A 354 -18.76 3.32 8.92
CA PRO A 354 -17.72 3.81 8.01
C PRO A 354 -17.54 5.33 8.08
N LEU A 355 -18.62 6.09 8.30
CA LEU A 355 -18.57 7.54 8.39
C LEU A 355 -17.96 7.98 9.72
N ASP A 356 -18.31 7.30 10.81
CA ASP A 356 -17.76 7.54 12.15
C ASP A 356 -16.25 7.30 12.17
N LEU A 357 -15.80 6.19 11.58
CA LEU A 357 -14.38 5.87 11.42
C LEU A 357 -13.62 6.91 10.59
N LEU A 358 -14.29 7.51 9.60
CA LEU A 358 -13.73 8.59 8.78
C LEU A 358 -13.83 9.96 9.46
N GLY A 359 -14.42 10.06 10.66
CA GLY A 359 -14.58 11.32 11.40
C GLY A 359 -15.52 12.31 10.72
N LEU A 360 -16.48 11.85 9.92
CA LEU A 360 -17.46 12.71 9.27
C LEU A 360 -18.60 12.98 10.26
N ALA A 361 -18.76 14.22 10.73
CA ALA A 361 -19.88 14.58 11.62
C ALA A 361 -21.24 14.44 10.92
#